data_AF-A0A087RLS6-F1
#
_entry.id   AF-A0A087RLS6-F1
#
_cell.length_a   1.000
_cell.length_b   1.000
_cell.length_c   1.000
_cell.angle_alpha   90.00
_cell.angle_beta   90.00
_cell.angle_gamma   90.00
#
_symmetry.space_group_name_H-M   'P 1'
#
loop_
_entity.id
_entity.type
_entity.pdbx_description
1 polymer ?
#
loop_
_entity_poly.entity_id
_entity_poly.type
_entity_poly.pdbx_seq_one_letter_code
_entity_poly.pdbx_strand_id
1 'polypeptide(L)'
;MTNLSNKWTKPPTPSIGEKIGDVVKPKGALKPRVQEGVKKLRLQIQKLDKMLSGLQERDGQLFSRIVEATQKHDTQTAKVLGNELAEIRKVIKIMSGARIALEQIELRLTTFSDLGDTVVAIMPTMGLMKNLKSSLGKVMPGAEAEIGQMAEMLGGFMTESFSGDAAFGTDETTNAESEAILKEAAAVAESSAGQMFPSVPTESSTSTATTSKFY
;
A
#
# COMPACT_ATOMS: atom_id res chain seq x y z
N MET A 1 41.52 -34.76 -62.81
CA MET A 1 40.13 -34.66 -62.32
C MET A 1 40.21 -34.41 -60.82
N THR A 2 39.71 -33.35 -60.16
CA THR A 2 38.89 -32.18 -60.51
C THR A 2 38.99 -31.22 -59.32
N ASN A 3 39.20 -29.93 -59.60
CA ASN A 3 38.95 -28.81 -58.68
C ASN A 3 37.49 -28.78 -58.21
N LEU A 4 37.25 -28.49 -56.92
CA LEU A 4 36.08 -27.77 -56.37
C LEU A 4 36.48 -27.30 -54.94
N SER A 5 37.31 -26.27 -54.78
CA SER A 5 36.89 -24.86 -54.73
C SER A 5 35.75 -24.60 -53.75
N ASN A 6 36.06 -23.83 -52.70
CA ASN A 6 35.23 -22.78 -52.13
C ASN A 6 33.72 -23.04 -52.04
N LYS A 7 33.25 -23.30 -50.82
CA LYS A 7 32.03 -22.76 -50.18
C LYS A 7 31.33 -23.85 -49.38
N TRP A 8 31.56 -23.91 -48.07
CA TRP A 8 30.53 -24.29 -47.09
C TRP A 8 30.78 -23.51 -45.79
N THR A 9 30.42 -22.22 -45.90
CA THR A 9 29.84 -21.30 -44.90
C THR A 9 30.45 -21.18 -43.51
N LYS A 10 31.09 -20.01 -43.31
CA LYS A 10 31.50 -19.38 -42.06
C LYS A 10 30.33 -19.29 -41.05
N PRO A 11 30.59 -19.35 -39.73
CA PRO A 11 29.57 -19.07 -38.72
C PRO A 11 29.04 -17.64 -38.88
N PRO A 12 27.73 -17.40 -38.68
CA PRO A 12 27.16 -16.06 -38.79
C PRO A 12 27.73 -15.20 -37.67
N THR A 13 28.58 -14.24 -38.03
CA THR A 13 28.89 -13.09 -37.18
C THR A 13 27.60 -12.30 -36.99
N PRO A 14 27.17 -12.00 -35.74
CA PRO A 14 25.98 -11.20 -35.51
C PRO A 14 26.19 -9.82 -36.12
N SER A 15 25.37 -9.49 -37.13
CA SER A 15 25.29 -8.14 -37.67
C SER A 15 24.82 -7.22 -36.56
N ILE A 16 25.61 -6.19 -36.26
CA ILE A 16 25.33 -5.14 -35.27
C ILE A 16 24.01 -4.39 -35.60
N GLY A 17 23.42 -4.60 -36.78
CA GLY A 17 22.16 -3.98 -37.23
C GLY A 17 20.85 -4.68 -36.82
N GLU A 18 20.84 -5.90 -36.28
CA GLU A 18 19.58 -6.63 -36.03
C GLU A 18 19.01 -6.47 -34.61
N LYS A 19 19.71 -5.80 -33.69
CA LYS A 19 19.27 -5.62 -32.28
C LYS A 19 18.60 -4.27 -31.99
N ILE A 20 18.36 -3.43 -32.99
CA ILE A 20 17.76 -2.09 -32.82
C ILE A 20 16.31 -2.04 -33.35
N GLY A 21 15.66 -3.19 -33.49
CA GLY A 21 14.29 -3.29 -34.03
C GLY A 21 13.18 -3.60 -33.03
N ASP A 22 13.49 -4.13 -31.84
CA ASP A 22 12.47 -4.74 -30.97
C ASP A 22 12.04 -3.86 -29.78
N VAL A 23 12.51 -2.61 -29.73
CA VAL A 23 12.14 -1.62 -28.67
C VAL A 23 10.99 -0.71 -29.10
N VAL A 24 10.56 -0.76 -30.37
CA VAL A 24 9.47 0.10 -30.87
C VAL A 24 8.34 -0.74 -31.45
N LYS A 25 7.78 -1.63 -30.62
CA LYS A 25 6.36 -1.95 -30.79
C LYS A 25 5.60 -1.03 -29.84
N PRO A 26 4.74 -0.11 -30.33
CA PRO A 26 3.86 0.64 -29.45
C PRO A 26 3.00 -0.40 -28.74
N LYS A 27 3.26 -0.58 -27.45
CA LYS A 27 2.57 -1.55 -26.59
C LYS A 27 1.15 -1.02 -26.31
N GLY A 28 0.27 -1.10 -27.31
CA GLY A 28 -1.13 -0.68 -27.23
C GLY A 28 -1.33 0.78 -26.81
N ALA A 29 -2.58 1.20 -26.66
CA ALA A 29 -2.89 2.48 -26.03
C ALA A 29 -2.52 2.44 -24.54
N LEU A 30 -2.09 3.58 -23.97
CA LEU A 30 -1.67 3.68 -22.57
C LEU A 30 -2.83 3.39 -21.60
N LYS A 31 -4.02 3.91 -21.91
CA LYS A 31 -5.23 3.79 -21.08
C LYS A 31 -5.59 2.35 -20.65
N PRO A 32 -5.75 1.36 -21.56
CA PRO A 32 -6.05 -0.02 -21.15
C PRO A 32 -4.95 -0.66 -20.30
N ARG A 33 -3.68 -0.26 -20.48
CA ARG A 33 -2.58 -0.77 -19.65
C ARG A 33 -2.57 -0.16 -18.26
N VAL A 34 -2.89 1.12 -18.13
CA VAL A 34 -3.10 1.77 -16.83
C VAL A 34 -4.26 1.11 -16.10
N GLN A 35 -5.37 0.81 -16.78
CA GLN A 35 -6.51 0.09 -16.19
C GLN A 35 -6.13 -1.31 -15.70
N GLU A 36 -5.33 -2.05 -16.47
CA GLU A 36 -4.80 -3.35 -16.01
C GLU A 36 -3.87 -3.19 -14.80
N GLY A 37 -3.09 -2.11 -14.75
CA GLY A 37 -2.26 -1.77 -13.60
C GLY A 37 -3.06 -1.46 -12.34
N VAL A 38 -4.13 -0.67 -12.46
CA VAL A 38 -5.09 -0.39 -11.38
C VAL A 38 -5.71 -1.68 -10.87
N LYS A 39 -6.13 -2.58 -11.77
CA LYS A 39 -6.66 -3.90 -11.39
C LYS A 39 -5.65 -4.72 -10.59
N LYS A 40 -4.38 -4.75 -11.01
CA LYS A 40 -3.31 -5.45 -10.28
C LYS A 40 -3.07 -4.84 -8.90
N LEU A 41 -3.07 -3.51 -8.77
CA LEU A 41 -2.97 -2.83 -7.47
C LEU A 41 -4.11 -3.24 -6.53
N ARG A 42 -5.36 -3.22 -7.01
CA ARG A 42 -6.54 -3.65 -6.23
C ARG A 42 -6.42 -5.08 -5.71
N LEU A 43 -5.92 -6.00 -6.53
CA LEU A 43 -5.70 -7.39 -6.11
C LEU A 43 -4.67 -7.48 -4.97
N GLN A 44 -3.59 -6.69 -5.02
CA GLN A 44 -2.59 -6.69 -3.96
C GLN A 44 -3.13 -6.01 -2.67
N ILE A 45 -3.94 -4.97 -2.80
CA ILE A 45 -4.63 -4.34 -1.66
C ILE A 45 -5.53 -5.37 -0.96
N GLN A 46 -6.37 -6.10 -1.70
CA GLN A 46 -7.23 -7.16 -1.15
C GLN A 46 -6.43 -8.27 -0.47
N LYS A 47 -5.28 -8.63 -1.04
CA LYS A 47 -4.37 -9.62 -0.43
C LYS A 47 -3.81 -9.11 0.90
N LEU A 48 -3.40 -7.84 0.97
CA LEU A 48 -2.96 -7.19 2.21
C LEU A 48 -4.07 -7.14 3.26
N ASP A 49 -5.30 -6.78 2.87
CA ASP A 49 -6.46 -6.75 3.77
C ASP A 49 -6.70 -8.12 4.40
N LYS A 50 -6.71 -9.20 3.60
CA LYS A 50 -6.87 -10.56 4.10
C LYS A 50 -5.78 -10.96 5.10
N MET A 51 -4.53 -10.60 4.81
CA MET A 51 -3.41 -10.91 5.71
C MET A 51 -3.47 -10.08 7.01
N LEU A 52 -3.86 -8.81 6.91
CA LEU A 52 -4.05 -7.92 8.07
C LEU A 52 -5.13 -8.46 9.00
N SER A 53 -6.29 -8.87 8.47
CA SER A 53 -7.36 -9.47 9.29
C SER A 53 -6.87 -10.71 10.05
N GLY A 54 -6.12 -11.60 9.39
CA GLY A 54 -5.56 -12.78 10.04
C GLY A 54 -4.51 -12.45 11.11
N LEU A 55 -3.71 -11.40 10.92
CA LEU A 55 -2.76 -10.94 11.93
C LEU A 55 -3.46 -10.31 13.14
N GLN A 56 -4.53 -9.53 12.92
CA GLN A 56 -5.34 -8.94 13.99
C GLN A 56 -6.05 -10.01 14.82
N GLU A 57 -6.56 -11.06 14.18
CA GLU A 57 -7.13 -12.20 14.90
C GLU A 57 -6.08 -12.88 15.79
N ARG A 58 -4.87 -13.13 15.26
CA ARG A 58 -3.77 -13.70 16.06
C ARG A 58 -3.32 -12.78 17.20
N ASP A 59 -3.30 -11.46 16.99
CA ASP A 59 -3.02 -10.47 18.05
C ASP A 59 -3.97 -10.67 19.24
N GLY A 60 -5.27 -10.73 18.96
CA GLY A 60 -6.30 -10.95 19.98
C GLY A 60 -6.14 -12.29 20.70
N GLN A 61 -5.92 -13.38 19.96
CA GLN A 61 -5.71 -14.71 20.55
C GLN A 61 -4.48 -14.77 21.46
N LEU A 62 -3.34 -14.19 21.03
CA LEU A 62 -2.14 -14.14 21.85
C LEU A 62 -2.33 -13.27 23.08
N PHE A 63 -3.02 -12.14 22.94
CA PHE A 63 -3.32 -11.27 24.06
C PHE A 63 -4.16 -11.99 25.12
N SER A 64 -5.21 -12.71 24.73
CA SER A 64 -6.01 -13.53 25.65
C SER A 64 -5.15 -14.59 26.37
N ARG A 65 -4.24 -15.26 25.66
CA ARG A 65 -3.33 -16.25 26.26
C ARG A 65 -2.31 -15.64 27.22
N ILE A 66 -1.82 -14.43 26.95
CA ILE A 66 -0.94 -13.68 27.87
C ILE A 66 -1.67 -13.37 29.17
N VAL A 67 -2.93 -12.93 29.08
CA VAL A 67 -3.78 -12.65 30.25
C VAL A 67 -3.98 -13.92 31.08
N GLU A 68 -4.31 -15.05 30.45
CA GLU A 68 -4.46 -16.33 31.13
C GLU A 68 -3.17 -16.80 31.82
N ALA A 69 -2.03 -16.73 31.12
CA ALA A 69 -0.73 -17.09 31.69
C ALA A 69 -0.38 -16.19 32.90
N THR A 70 -0.69 -14.90 32.80
CA THR A 70 -0.45 -13.92 33.88
C THR A 70 -1.32 -14.21 35.10
N GLN A 71 -2.60 -14.55 34.91
CA GLN A 71 -3.51 -14.95 35.99
C GLN A 71 -3.06 -16.22 36.71
N LYS A 72 -2.45 -17.16 35.98
CA LYS A 72 -1.85 -18.39 36.53
C LYS A 72 -0.47 -18.18 37.13
N HIS A 73 0.03 -16.94 37.17
CA HIS A 73 1.39 -16.59 37.57
C HIS A 73 2.49 -17.29 36.76
N ASP A 74 2.18 -17.75 35.54
CA ASP A 74 3.14 -18.29 34.60
C ASP A 74 3.86 -17.16 33.85
N THR A 75 4.82 -16.56 34.54
CA THR A 75 5.60 -15.41 34.06
C THR A 75 6.46 -15.72 32.85
N GLN A 76 6.92 -16.97 32.68
CA GLN A 76 7.73 -17.38 31.54
C GLN A 76 6.89 -17.41 30.26
N THR A 77 5.73 -18.08 30.31
CA THR A 77 4.82 -18.13 29.16
C THR A 77 4.31 -16.73 28.80
N ALA A 78 3.91 -15.93 29.78
CA ALA A 78 3.46 -14.56 29.54
C ALA A 78 4.54 -13.71 28.83
N LYS A 79 5.81 -13.85 29.24
CA LYS A 79 6.93 -13.12 28.63
C LYS A 79 7.19 -13.55 27.18
N VAL A 80 7.22 -14.86 26.91
CA VAL A 80 7.46 -15.39 25.56
C VAL A 80 6.33 -14.96 24.61
N LEU A 81 5.08 -15.13 25.03
CA LEU A 81 3.92 -14.72 24.23
C LEU A 81 3.88 -13.20 24.01
N GLY A 82 4.28 -12.42 25.01
CA GLY A 82 4.39 -10.96 24.91
C GLY A 82 5.38 -10.49 23.85
N ASN A 83 6.54 -11.15 23.74
CA ASN A 83 7.52 -10.86 22.69
C ASN A 83 6.97 -11.18 21.29
N GLU A 84 6.27 -12.31 21.13
CA GLU A 84 5.64 -12.68 19.86
C GLU A 84 4.56 -11.68 19.45
N LEU A 85 3.72 -11.26 20.41
CA LEU A 85 2.69 -10.25 20.18
C LEU A 85 3.29 -8.92 19.71
N ALA A 86 4.42 -8.51 20.29
CA ALA A 86 5.12 -7.29 19.87
C ALA A 86 5.61 -7.37 18.41
N GLU A 87 6.17 -8.51 17.99
CA GLU A 87 6.58 -8.70 16.60
C GLU A 87 5.38 -8.75 15.63
N ILE A 88 4.28 -9.40 16.01
CA ILE A 88 3.04 -9.39 15.21
C ILE A 88 2.52 -7.96 15.01
N ARG A 89 2.49 -7.14 16.06
CA ARG A 89 2.07 -5.73 15.95
C ARG A 89 2.96 -4.91 15.03
N LYS A 90 4.28 -5.16 15.06
CA LYS A 90 5.24 -4.53 14.15
C LYS A 90 4.96 -4.91 12.70
N VAL A 91 4.66 -6.18 12.44
CA VAL A 91 4.27 -6.66 11.09
C VAL A 91 2.95 -6.00 10.65
N ILE A 92 1.93 -5.96 11.52
CA ILE A 92 0.65 -5.28 11.24
C ILE A 92 0.89 -3.82 10.84
N LYS A 93 1.73 -3.07 11.58
CA LYS A 93 2.04 -1.68 11.28
C LYS A 93 2.67 -1.51 9.90
N ILE A 94 3.64 -2.36 9.54
CA ILE A 94 4.31 -2.32 8.24
C ILE A 94 3.31 -2.64 7.12
N MET A 95 2.49 -3.67 7.29
CA MET A 95 1.51 -4.09 6.29
C MET A 95 0.39 -3.07 6.11
N SER A 96 -0.07 -2.46 7.19
CA SER A 96 -1.09 -1.40 7.15
C SER A 96 -0.57 -0.17 6.39
N GLY A 97 0.68 0.25 6.67
CA GLY A 97 1.31 1.36 5.93
C GLY A 97 1.45 1.02 4.45
N ALA A 98 1.78 -0.23 4.13
CA ALA A 98 1.90 -0.68 2.75
C ALA A 98 0.55 -0.70 2.01
N ARG A 99 -0.51 -1.15 2.67
CA ARG A 99 -1.88 -1.13 2.13
C ARG A 99 -2.29 0.30 1.76
N ILE A 100 -2.08 1.26 2.67
CA ILE A 100 -2.39 2.67 2.45
C ILE A 100 -1.59 3.24 1.27
N ALA A 101 -0.29 2.94 1.18
CA ALA A 101 0.52 3.43 0.07
C ALA A 101 0.08 2.86 -1.29
N LEU A 102 -0.31 1.59 -1.36
CA LEU A 102 -0.86 1.01 -2.60
C LEU A 102 -2.21 1.63 -2.98
N GLU A 103 -3.07 1.92 -2.01
CA GLU A 103 -4.35 2.61 -2.23
C GLU A 103 -4.11 4.04 -2.74
N GLN A 104 -3.15 4.77 -2.19
CA GLN A 104 -2.77 6.09 -2.68
C GLN A 104 -2.30 6.06 -4.15
N ILE A 105 -1.53 5.03 -4.53
CA ILE A 105 -1.06 4.85 -5.91
C ILE A 105 -2.25 4.51 -6.82
N GLU A 106 -3.14 3.62 -6.39
CA GLU A 106 -4.34 3.22 -7.13
C GLU A 106 -5.26 4.40 -7.41
N LEU A 107 -5.50 5.24 -6.41
CA LEU A 107 -6.32 6.45 -6.54
C LEU A 107 -5.69 7.43 -7.53
N ARG A 108 -4.39 7.70 -7.43
CA ARG A 108 -3.69 8.58 -8.38
C ARG A 108 -3.79 8.03 -9.81
N LEU A 109 -3.50 6.75 -10.03
CA LEU A 109 -3.59 6.18 -11.37
C LEU A 109 -5.02 6.26 -11.94
N THR A 110 -6.03 6.02 -11.11
CA THR A 110 -7.43 6.09 -11.55
C THR A 110 -7.79 7.51 -11.97
N THR A 111 -7.56 8.51 -11.09
CA THR A 111 -7.91 9.92 -11.34
C THR A 111 -7.27 10.46 -12.61
N PHE A 112 -5.97 10.24 -12.81
CA PHE A 112 -5.26 10.83 -13.94
C PHE A 112 -5.38 10.04 -15.24
N SER A 113 -5.77 8.75 -15.19
CA SER A 113 -6.11 8.00 -16.41
C SER A 113 -7.35 8.55 -17.13
N ASP A 114 -8.22 9.25 -16.39
CA ASP A 114 -9.42 9.88 -16.92
C ASP A 114 -9.13 11.29 -17.50
N LEU A 115 -8.02 11.92 -17.08
CA LEU A 115 -7.60 13.27 -17.49
C LEU A 115 -6.59 13.29 -18.65
N GLY A 116 -5.99 12.16 -19.01
CA GLY A 116 -5.06 12.05 -20.15
C GLY A 116 -3.64 12.56 -19.88
N ASP A 117 -3.37 13.17 -18.72
CA ASP A 117 -2.04 13.52 -18.24
C ASP A 117 -1.56 12.50 -17.20
N THR A 118 -0.91 11.45 -17.69
CA THR A 118 -0.43 10.34 -16.87
C THR A 118 0.91 10.64 -16.19
N VAL A 119 1.73 11.58 -16.70
CA VAL A 119 3.06 11.88 -16.12
C VAL A 119 2.92 12.46 -14.71
N VAL A 120 2.07 13.46 -14.56
CA VAL A 120 1.84 14.17 -13.28
C VAL A 120 1.30 13.23 -12.20
N ALA A 121 0.57 12.20 -12.61
CA ALA A 121 0.06 11.15 -11.74
C ALA A 121 1.13 10.21 -11.21
N ILE A 122 2.02 9.76 -12.10
CA ILE A 122 2.89 8.61 -11.87
C ILE A 122 4.15 9.02 -11.11
N MET A 123 4.72 10.20 -11.39
CA MET A 123 5.99 10.61 -10.79
C MET A 123 5.97 10.56 -9.25
N PRO A 124 4.95 11.08 -8.53
CA PRO A 124 4.89 11.00 -7.08
C PRO A 124 4.73 9.59 -6.53
N THR A 125 4.23 8.65 -7.35
CA THR A 125 3.97 7.26 -6.94
C THR A 125 5.23 6.38 -6.91
N MET A 126 6.27 6.76 -7.66
CA MET A 126 7.51 5.98 -7.71
C MET A 126 8.23 5.89 -6.37
N GLY A 127 8.26 7.00 -5.61
CA GLY A 127 8.84 7.04 -4.27
C GLY A 127 8.11 6.13 -3.30
N LEU A 128 6.77 6.13 -3.36
CA LEU A 128 5.92 5.23 -2.57
C LEU A 128 6.22 3.76 -2.90
N MET A 129 6.36 3.42 -4.18
CA MET A 129 6.66 2.05 -4.61
C MET A 129 8.03 1.55 -4.14
N LYS A 130 9.06 2.42 -4.17
CA LYS A 130 10.39 2.08 -3.64
C LYS A 130 10.34 1.80 -2.14
N ASN A 131 9.64 2.63 -1.38
CA ASN A 131 9.48 2.47 0.06
C ASN A 131 8.68 1.22 0.41
N LEU A 132 7.65 0.91 -0.38
CA LEU A 132 6.87 -0.33 -0.29
C LEU A 132 7.75 -1.56 -0.46
N LYS A 133 8.61 -1.59 -1.48
CA LYS A 133 9.50 -2.74 -1.75
C LYS A 133 10.40 -3.04 -0.55
N SER A 134 11.03 -2.01 0.01
CA SER A 134 11.90 -2.13 1.18
C SER A 134 11.15 -2.54 2.46
N SER A 135 9.94 -2.02 2.66
CA SER A 135 9.17 -2.25 3.88
C SER A 135 8.54 -3.65 3.89
N LEU A 136 7.88 -4.03 2.80
CA LEU A 136 7.25 -5.34 2.69
C LEU A 136 8.28 -6.47 2.54
N GLY A 137 9.42 -6.24 1.90
CA GLY A 137 10.48 -7.26 1.77
C GLY A 137 10.98 -7.80 3.11
N LYS A 138 10.86 -7.02 4.19
CA LYS A 138 11.28 -7.42 5.55
C LYS A 138 10.28 -8.34 6.26
N VAL A 139 9.01 -8.34 5.84
CA VAL A 139 7.93 -9.00 6.60
C VAL A 139 7.03 -9.91 5.77
N MET A 140 7.11 -9.82 4.44
CA MET A 140 6.27 -10.57 3.52
C MET A 140 7.13 -11.23 2.43
N PRO A 141 7.34 -12.55 2.52
CA PRO A 141 8.06 -13.32 1.50
C PRO A 141 7.44 -13.15 0.12
N GLY A 142 8.27 -12.97 -0.91
CA GLY A 142 7.83 -12.78 -2.28
C GLY A 142 7.24 -11.40 -2.59
N ALA A 143 7.04 -10.52 -1.60
CA ALA A 143 6.52 -9.18 -1.85
C ALA A 143 7.44 -8.35 -2.75
N GLU A 144 8.77 -8.50 -2.64
CA GLU A 144 9.71 -7.73 -3.46
C GLU A 144 9.53 -7.95 -4.97
N ALA A 145 9.14 -9.16 -5.37
CA ALA A 145 8.87 -9.48 -6.77
C ALA A 145 7.57 -8.85 -7.25
N GLU A 146 6.49 -8.99 -6.47
CA GLU A 146 5.17 -8.42 -6.77
C GLU A 146 5.23 -6.88 -6.83
N ILE A 147 5.82 -6.26 -5.80
CA ILE A 147 6.03 -4.81 -5.74
C ILE A 147 6.99 -4.35 -6.84
N GLY A 148 8.04 -5.13 -7.13
CA GLY A 148 8.98 -4.86 -8.22
C GLY A 148 8.31 -4.79 -9.59
N GLN A 149 7.43 -5.76 -9.89
CA GLN A 149 6.63 -5.75 -11.12
C GLN A 149 5.72 -4.53 -11.21
N MET A 150 5.14 -4.08 -10.09
CA MET A 150 4.34 -2.85 -10.07
C MET A 150 5.20 -1.59 -10.26
N ALA A 151 6.42 -1.56 -9.73
CA ALA A 151 7.37 -0.47 -9.96
C ALA A 151 7.80 -0.37 -11.42
N GLU A 152 8.12 -1.51 -12.05
CA GLU A 152 8.46 -1.58 -13.47
C GLU A 152 7.29 -1.15 -14.35
N MET A 153 6.07 -1.55 -13.98
CA MET A 153 4.85 -1.13 -14.67
C MET A 153 4.65 0.39 -14.61
N LEU A 154 4.74 0.99 -13.43
CA LEU A 154 4.67 2.46 -13.25
C LEU A 154 5.78 3.17 -14.03
N GLY A 155 7.01 2.67 -13.98
CA GLY A 155 8.12 3.21 -14.75
C GLY A 155 7.88 3.16 -16.26
N GLY A 156 7.30 2.05 -16.76
CA GLY A 156 6.91 1.91 -18.17
C GLY A 156 5.84 2.93 -18.58
N PHE A 157 4.85 3.18 -17.72
CA PHE A 157 3.86 4.22 -17.98
C PHE A 157 4.49 5.61 -18.05
N MET A 158 5.45 5.91 -17.18
CA MET A 158 6.16 7.19 -17.17
C MET A 158 6.94 7.42 -18.48
N THR A 159 7.73 6.45 -18.94
CA THR A 159 8.48 6.55 -20.20
C THR A 159 7.56 6.77 -21.41
N GLU A 160 6.43 6.07 -21.46
CA GLU A 160 5.47 6.19 -22.57
C GLU A 160 4.69 7.52 -22.53
N SER A 161 4.53 8.09 -21.34
CA SER A 161 3.88 9.39 -21.17
C SER A 161 4.76 10.56 -21.65
N PHE A 162 6.10 10.43 -21.56
CA PHE A 162 7.05 11.40 -22.13
C PHE A 162 7.17 11.35 -23.65
N SER A 163 6.74 10.25 -24.30
CA SER A 163 6.66 10.17 -25.76
C SER A 163 5.43 10.88 -26.36
N GLY A 164 4.55 11.43 -25.51
CA GLY A 164 3.49 12.37 -25.89
C GLY A 164 3.93 13.82 -25.66
N ASP A 165 3.47 14.73 -26.52
CA ASP A 165 3.83 16.15 -26.62
C ASP A 165 3.35 17.04 -25.45
N ALA A 166 3.51 16.59 -24.20
CA ALA A 166 3.04 17.30 -23.01
C ALA A 166 4.23 17.74 -22.13
N ALA A 167 4.58 19.02 -22.26
CA ALA A 167 5.42 19.74 -21.32
C ALA A 167 4.61 20.18 -20.07
N PHE A 168 5.33 20.65 -19.04
CA PHE A 168 4.88 21.23 -17.76
C PHE A 168 4.52 20.20 -16.66
N GLY A 169 4.67 20.45 -15.36
CA GLY A 169 5.13 21.57 -14.55
C GLY A 169 4.58 21.29 -13.13
N THR A 170 5.43 20.95 -12.16
CA THR A 170 5.00 20.46 -10.84
C THR A 170 4.63 21.63 -9.92
N ASP A 171 3.39 21.68 -9.46
CA ASP A 171 2.94 22.61 -8.41
C ASP A 171 2.90 21.93 -7.04
N GLU A 172 3.44 22.62 -6.05
CA GLU A 172 3.79 22.13 -4.71
C GLU A 172 2.68 22.46 -3.69
N THR A 173 1.42 22.44 -4.14
CA THR A 173 0.24 22.91 -3.37
C THR A 173 -0.60 21.78 -2.73
N THR A 174 -0.27 20.51 -2.98
CA THR A 174 -1.12 19.36 -2.59
C THR A 174 -1.07 18.92 -1.11
N ASN A 175 -0.15 19.47 -0.30
CA ASN A 175 0.04 18.99 1.08
C ASN A 175 -0.97 19.59 2.08
N ALA A 176 -1.28 20.89 1.97
CA ALA A 176 -2.17 21.57 2.93
C ALA A 176 -3.64 21.14 2.82
N GLU A 177 -4.14 20.92 1.60
CA GLU A 177 -5.51 20.43 1.38
C GLU A 177 -5.69 18.99 1.87
N SER A 178 -4.66 18.15 1.74
CA SER A 178 -4.68 16.77 2.23
C SER A 178 -4.88 16.71 3.75
N GLU A 179 -4.21 17.60 4.50
CA GLU A 179 -4.36 17.68 5.95
C GLU A 179 -5.76 18.14 6.38
N ALA A 180 -6.36 19.09 5.65
CA ALA A 180 -7.72 19.56 5.92
C ALA A 180 -8.76 18.44 5.71
N ILE A 181 -8.63 17.65 4.63
CA ILE A 181 -9.50 16.51 4.33
C ILE A 181 -9.37 15.42 5.39
N LEU A 182 -8.14 15.11 5.85
CA LEU A 182 -7.92 14.14 6.93
C LEU A 182 -8.61 14.58 8.23
N LYS A 183 -8.61 15.88 8.52
CA LYS A 183 -9.28 16.45 9.70
C LYS A 183 -10.80 16.37 9.61
N GLU A 184 -11.35 16.59 8.43
CA GLU A 184 -12.79 16.42 8.16
C GLU A 184 -13.21 14.95 8.29
N ALA A 185 -12.45 14.02 7.69
CA ALA A 185 -12.72 12.59 7.80
C ALA A 185 -12.67 12.08 9.24
N ALA A 186 -11.70 12.55 10.05
CA ALA A 186 -11.61 12.23 11.47
C ALA A 186 -12.84 12.73 12.25
N ALA A 187 -13.30 13.97 12.00
CA ALA A 187 -14.47 14.53 12.66
C ALA A 187 -15.76 13.74 12.33
N VAL A 188 -15.92 13.28 11.09
CA VAL A 188 -17.06 12.43 10.67
C VAL A 188 -17.01 11.05 11.35
N ALA A 189 -15.82 10.45 11.47
CA ALA A 189 -15.63 9.18 12.16
C ALA A 189 -15.95 9.27 13.66
N GLU A 190 -15.52 10.34 14.33
CA GLU A 190 -15.81 10.61 15.75
C GLU A 190 -17.31 10.85 16.00
N SER A 191 -17.98 11.62 15.13
CA SER A 191 -19.43 11.83 15.21
C SER A 191 -20.24 10.54 15.04
N SER A 192 -19.77 9.64 14.16
CA SER A 192 -20.39 8.33 13.94
C SER A 192 -20.20 7.38 15.12
N ALA A 193 -19.05 7.43 15.80
CA ALA A 193 -18.79 6.65 17.02
C ALA A 193 -19.61 7.17 18.22
N GLY A 194 -19.80 8.48 18.35
CA GLY A 194 -20.59 9.10 19.42
C GLY A 194 -22.09 8.74 19.38
N GLN A 195 -22.64 8.41 18.22
CA GLN A 195 -24.04 7.98 18.07
C GLN A 195 -24.28 6.48 18.35
N MET A 196 -23.22 5.66 18.46
CA MET A 196 -23.31 4.22 18.76
C MET A 196 -23.23 3.88 20.25
N PHE A 197 -22.93 4.84 21.14
CA PHE A 197 -22.99 4.63 22.58
C PHE A 197 -24.34 5.09 23.14
N PRO A 198 -25.20 4.20 23.65
CA PRO A 198 -26.36 4.63 24.41
C PRO A 198 -25.88 5.38 25.66
N SER A 199 -26.37 6.60 25.85
CA SER A 199 -26.13 7.39 27.05
C SER A 199 -26.64 6.61 28.27
N VAL A 200 -25.75 6.40 29.24
CA VAL A 200 -26.10 5.77 30.52
C VAL A 200 -27.15 6.66 31.20
N PRO A 201 -28.30 6.13 31.66
CA PRO A 201 -29.30 6.93 32.35
C PRO A 201 -28.71 7.51 33.63
N THR A 202 -28.68 8.83 33.75
CA THR A 202 -28.34 9.50 35.00
C THR A 202 -29.48 9.27 35.99
N GLU A 203 -29.35 8.28 36.86
CA GLU A 203 -30.30 8.08 37.96
C GLU A 203 -30.28 9.31 38.88
N SER A 204 -31.49 9.82 39.09
CA SER A 204 -31.85 10.85 40.05
C SER A 204 -31.36 10.53 41.46
N SER A 205 -30.56 11.43 42.05
CA SER A 205 -30.51 11.60 43.50
C SER A 205 -30.98 13.02 43.84
N THR A 206 -32.26 13.04 44.21
CA THR A 206 -33.01 14.10 44.88
C THR A 206 -32.15 14.76 45.95
N SER A 207 -31.94 16.08 45.84
CA SER A 207 -31.33 16.87 46.92
C SER A 207 -32.31 16.95 48.09
N THR A 208 -32.09 16.15 49.13
CA THR A 208 -32.69 16.36 50.45
C THR A 208 -31.92 17.48 51.13
N ALA A 209 -32.40 18.72 50.96
CA ALA A 209 -31.93 19.85 51.74
C ALA A 209 -32.51 19.78 53.16
N THR A 210 -31.76 19.21 54.11
CA THR A 210 -31.93 19.52 55.54
C THR A 210 -30.64 19.23 56.28
N THR A 211 -29.87 20.26 56.61
CA THR A 211 -29.12 20.27 57.88
C THR A 211 -29.01 21.71 58.37
N SER A 212 -29.56 21.88 59.56
CA SER A 212 -29.63 23.04 60.42
C SER A 212 -28.25 23.58 60.82
N LYS A 213 -28.10 24.90 60.77
CA LYS A 213 -27.23 25.65 61.70
C LYS A 213 -27.97 25.80 63.02
N PHE A 214 -27.31 25.59 64.16
CA PHE A 214 -27.12 26.56 65.24
C PHE A 214 -26.46 25.90 66.47
N TYR A 215 -25.37 26.57 66.91
CA TYR A 215 -24.59 26.51 68.16
C TYR A 215 -24.01 25.18 68.66
#